data_AF-A0A7X9HBZ4-F1
#
_entry.id   AF-A0A7X9HBZ4-F1
#
_cell.length_a   1.000
_cell.length_b   1.000
_cell.length_c   1.000
_cell.angle_alpha   90.00
_cell.angle_beta   90.00
_cell.angle_gamma   90.00
#
_symmetry.space_group_name_H-M   'P 1'
#
loop_
_entity.id
_entity.type
_entity.pdbx_description
1 polymer ?
#
loop_
_entity_poly.entity_id
_entity_poly.type
_entity_poly.pdbx_seq_one_letter_code
_entity_poly.pdbx_strand_id
1 'polypeptide(L)'
;MKRVIFAVIVAAAFWFVMFSPWTRDHVNFWVIMACAGVTLILMSAFWGRDFKNQFSFSMKDILIGVGSAVVLYGVFYLGDFFSKLLFDFAQDQVASIYLLKEGENEWY
;
A
#
# COMPACT_ATOMS: atom_id res chain seq x y z
N MET A 1 -12.28 6.00 -19.06
CA MET A 1 -12.23 4.52 -19.16
C MET A 1 -10.84 4.03 -19.59
N LYS A 2 -10.41 4.21 -20.85
CA LYS A 2 -9.11 3.69 -21.35
C LYS A 2 -7.89 4.11 -20.51
N ARG A 3 -7.78 5.38 -20.12
CA ARG A 3 -6.69 5.90 -19.26
C ARG A 3 -6.66 5.28 -17.86
N VAL A 4 -7.83 5.02 -17.28
CA VAL A 4 -7.96 4.40 -15.95
C VAL A 4 -7.57 2.93 -16.02
N ILE A 5 -8.03 2.19 -17.04
CA ILE A 5 -7.64 0.80 -17.27
C ILE A 5 -6.12 0.70 -17.42
N PHE A 6 -5.51 1.61 -18.17
CA PHE A 6 -4.06 1.65 -18.29
C PHE A 6 -3.36 1.91 -16.95
N ALA A 7 -3.85 2.85 -16.14
CA ALA A 7 -3.33 3.08 -14.78
C ALA A 7 -3.46 1.84 -13.88
N VAL A 8 -4.57 1.10 -13.97
CA VAL A 8 -4.77 -0.16 -13.25
C VAL A 8 -3.77 -1.23 -13.69
N ILE A 9 -3.49 -1.34 -15.00
CA ILE A 9 -2.50 -2.29 -15.51
C ILE A 9 -1.09 -1.93 -15.01
N VAL A 10 -0.74 -0.64 -15.02
CA VAL A 10 0.55 -0.15 -14.49
C VAL A 10 0.66 -0.44 -12.99
N ALA A 11 -0.39 -0.17 -12.22
CA ALA A 11 -0.42 -0.49 -10.80
C ALA A 11 -0.26 -2.00 -10.55
N ALA A 12 -0.95 -2.85 -11.32
CA ALA A 12 -0.83 -4.30 -11.23
C ALA A 12 0.59 -4.79 -11.56
N ALA A 13 1.26 -4.17 -12.54
CA ALA A 13 2.65 -4.48 -12.87
C ALA A 13 3.60 -4.12 -11.73
N PHE A 14 3.47 -2.93 -11.14
CA PHE A 14 4.26 -2.57 -9.94
C PHE A 14 3.99 -3.51 -8.77
N TRP A 15 2.72 -3.89 -8.56
CA TRP A 15 2.33 -4.81 -7.51
C TRP A 15 2.95 -6.20 -7.71
N PHE A 16 2.93 -6.70 -8.96
CA PHE A 16 3.59 -7.94 -9.31
C PHE A 16 5.10 -7.85 -9.02
N VAL A 17 5.77 -6.76 -9.39
CA VAL A 17 7.20 -6.59 -9.11
C VAL A 17 7.51 -6.61 -7.60
N MET A 18 6.66 -5.99 -6.78
CA MET A 18 6.89 -5.93 -5.33
C MET A 18 6.61 -7.25 -4.60
N PHE A 19 5.60 -8.01 -5.02
CA PHE A 19 5.10 -9.15 -4.26
C PHE A 19 5.29 -10.51 -4.95
N SER A 20 5.69 -10.54 -6.22
CA SER A 20 5.98 -11.79 -6.91
C SER A 20 7.22 -12.45 -6.30
N PRO A 21 7.19 -13.78 -6.06
CA PRO A 21 8.36 -14.53 -5.60
C PRO A 21 9.58 -14.40 -6.53
N TRP A 22 9.38 -13.96 -7.78
CA TRP A 22 10.44 -13.92 -8.79
C TRP A 22 11.25 -12.63 -8.73
N THR A 23 10.65 -11.55 -8.25
CA THR A 23 11.23 -10.20 -8.30
C THR A 23 11.47 -9.63 -6.91
N ARG A 24 10.75 -10.10 -5.89
CA ARG A 24 10.80 -9.57 -4.52
C ARG A 24 12.22 -9.50 -3.95
N ASP A 25 13.04 -10.52 -4.16
CA ASP A 25 14.40 -10.57 -3.60
C ASP A 25 15.40 -9.67 -4.33
N HIS A 26 15.06 -9.24 -5.55
CA HIS A 26 15.95 -8.48 -6.43
C HIS A 26 15.70 -6.97 -6.38
N VAL A 27 14.63 -6.53 -5.70
CA VAL A 27 14.21 -5.13 -5.68
C VAL A 27 13.95 -4.65 -4.26
N ASN A 28 14.40 -3.43 -3.96
CA ASN A 28 14.06 -2.81 -2.69
C ASN A 28 12.57 -2.43 -2.69
N PHE A 29 11.81 -3.05 -1.79
CA PHE A 29 10.36 -2.86 -1.68
C PHE A 29 9.97 -1.38 -1.54
N TRP A 30 10.67 -0.62 -0.69
CA TRP A 30 10.39 0.79 -0.44
C TRP A 30 10.67 1.66 -1.66
N VAL A 31 11.75 1.38 -2.40
CA VAL A 31 12.09 2.11 -3.63
C VAL A 31 11.03 1.86 -4.70
N ILE A 32 10.65 0.60 -4.94
CA ILE A 32 9.63 0.28 -5.94
C ILE A 32 8.27 0.86 -5.55
N MET A 33 7.90 0.84 -4.27
CA MET A 33 6.66 1.45 -3.77
C MET A 33 6.66 2.97 -4.00
N ALA A 34 7.76 3.66 -3.70
CA ALA A 34 7.90 5.09 -3.95
C ALA A 34 7.80 5.40 -5.45
N CYS A 35 8.50 4.64 -6.30
CA CYS A 35 8.41 4.76 -7.76
C CYS A 35 6.98 4.54 -8.26
N ALA A 36 6.30 3.49 -7.80
CA ALA A 36 4.91 3.21 -8.15
C ALA A 36 3.99 4.37 -7.77
N GLY A 37 4.12 4.88 -6.54
CA GLY A 37 3.37 6.02 -6.05
C GLY A 37 3.57 7.26 -6.91
N VAL A 38 4.83 7.64 -7.19
CA VAL A 38 5.15 8.79 -8.04
C VAL A 38 4.59 8.61 -9.44
N THR A 39 4.76 7.44 -10.06
CA THR A 39 4.23 7.17 -11.41
C THR A 39 2.71 7.33 -11.45
N LEU A 40 1.99 6.75 -10.49
CA LEU A 40 0.53 6.85 -10.44
C LEU A 40 0.06 8.29 -10.16
N ILE A 41 0.74 9.03 -9.29
CA ILE A 41 0.47 10.45 -9.03
C ILE A 41 0.67 11.27 -10.30
N LEU A 42 1.76 11.06 -11.03
CA LEU A 42 2.02 11.75 -12.31
C LEU A 42 0.94 11.41 -13.34
N MET A 43 0.55 10.14 -13.46
CA MET A 43 -0.54 9.74 -14.34
C MET A 43 -1.86 10.42 -13.96
N SER A 44 -2.16 10.54 -12.66
CA SER A 44 -3.32 11.26 -12.17
C SER A 44 -3.23 12.77 -12.46
N ALA A 45 -2.07 13.39 -12.28
CA ALA A 45 -1.85 14.80 -12.53
C ALA A 45 -1.96 15.17 -14.03
N PHE A 46 -1.42 14.33 -14.92
CA PHE A 46 -1.45 14.57 -16.37
C PHE A 46 -2.78 14.17 -17.03
N TRP A 47 -3.51 13.20 -16.49
CA TRP A 47 -4.79 12.75 -17.08
C TRP A 47 -6.04 13.23 -16.35
N GLY A 48 -5.91 13.69 -15.11
CA GLY A 48 -6.99 14.30 -14.33
C GLY A 48 -7.32 15.69 -14.84
N ARG A 49 -8.62 15.99 -14.96
CA ARG A 49 -9.08 17.39 -15.07
C ARG A 49 -9.11 17.99 -13.66
N ASP A 50 -8.61 19.21 -13.54
CA ASP A 50 -8.63 19.99 -12.30
C ASP A 50 -7.96 19.31 -11.09
N PHE A 51 -6.78 18.70 -11.29
CA PHE A 51 -5.98 18.08 -10.20
C PHE A 51 -5.80 19.03 -9.00
N LYS A 52 -5.67 20.34 -9.25
CA LYS A 52 -5.54 21.36 -8.19
C LYS A 52 -6.81 21.56 -7.37
N ASN A 53 -8.01 21.43 -7.95
CA ASN A 53 -9.27 21.58 -7.20
C ASN A 53 -9.62 20.34 -6.37
N GLN A 54 -8.93 19.21 -6.57
CA GLN A 54 -9.09 18.03 -5.73
C GLN A 54 -8.38 18.17 -4.37
N PHE A 55 -7.47 19.13 -4.23
CA PHE A 55 -6.81 19.44 -2.98
C PHE A 55 -7.61 20.51 -2.22
N SER A 56 -8.65 20.09 -1.49
CA SER A 56 -9.23 20.91 -0.43
C SER A 56 -8.51 20.62 0.88
N PHE A 57 -8.03 21.67 1.54
CA PHE A 57 -7.44 21.56 2.87
C PHE A 57 -8.45 22.07 3.89
N SER A 58 -9.44 21.24 4.23
CA SER A 58 -10.44 21.55 5.26
C SER A 58 -10.13 20.81 6.56
N MET A 59 -10.45 21.43 7.71
CA MET A 59 -10.40 20.75 9.01
C MET A 59 -11.29 19.51 9.06
N LYS A 60 -12.38 19.49 8.28
CA LYS A 60 -13.23 18.30 8.13
C LYS A 60 -12.47 17.14 7.46
N ASP A 61 -11.68 17.43 6.43
CA ASP A 61 -10.90 16.42 5.70
C ASP A 61 -9.83 15.82 6.61
N ILE A 62 -9.20 16.64 7.46
CA ILE A 62 -8.26 16.18 8.48
C ILE A 62 -8.95 15.26 9.50
N LEU A 63 -10.10 15.66 10.03
CA LEU A 63 -10.87 14.85 10.99
C LEU A 63 -11.32 13.52 10.38
N ILE A 64 -11.76 13.52 9.12
CA ILE A 64 -12.13 12.30 8.39
C ILE A 64 -10.88 11.42 8.19
N GLY A 65 -9.75 12.00 7.82
CA GLY A 65 -8.49 11.27 7.66
C GLY A 65 -8.04 10.61 8.96
N VAL A 66 -8.01 11.35 10.06
CA VAL A 66 -7.67 10.84 11.39
C VAL A 66 -8.67 9.77 11.83
N GLY A 67 -9.97 10.04 11.69
CA GLY A 67 -11.03 9.08 12.01
C GLY A 67 -10.89 7.79 11.21
N SER A 68 -10.59 7.88 9.91
CA SER A 68 -10.36 6.72 9.04
C SER A 68 -9.12 5.93 9.47
N ALA A 69 -8.04 6.61 9.85
CA ALA A 69 -6.83 5.96 10.36
C ALA A 69 -7.10 5.19 11.65
N VAL A 70 -7.87 5.76 12.58
CA VAL A 70 -8.29 5.08 13.82
C VAL A 70 -9.14 3.85 13.51
N VAL A 71 -10.10 3.97 12.59
CA VAL A 71 -10.94 2.83 12.17
C VAL A 71 -10.11 1.73 11.54
N LEU A 72 -9.22 2.07 10.60
CA LEU A 72 -8.30 1.12 9.96
C LEU A 72 -7.42 0.42 10.99
N TYR A 73 -6.87 1.17 11.96
CA TYR A 73 -6.11 0.58 13.06
C TYR A 73 -6.93 -0.41 13.88
N GLY A 74 -8.20 -0.08 14.18
CA GLY A 74 -9.12 -0.99 14.87
C GLY A 74 -9.36 -2.29 14.08
N VAL A 75 -9.52 -2.20 12.76
CA VAL A 75 -9.65 -3.37 11.88
C VAL A 75 -8.39 -4.25 11.93
N PHE A 76 -7.19 -3.65 11.84
CA PHE A 76 -5.93 -4.38 11.96
C PHE A 76 -5.76 -5.04 13.32
N TYR A 77 -6.13 -4.33 14.40
CA TYR A 77 -6.07 -4.87 15.76
C TYR A 77 -6.99 -6.08 15.96
N LEU A 78 -8.23 -5.98 15.48
CA LEU A 78 -9.16 -7.11 15.49
C LEU A 78 -8.64 -8.26 14.64
N GLY A 79 -8.07 -7.96 13.46
CA GLY A 79 -7.43 -8.95 12.61
C GLY A 79 -6.30 -9.71 13.32
N ASP A 80 -5.42 -9.01 14.03
CA ASP A 80 -4.34 -9.62 14.83
C ASP A 80 -4.89 -10.52 15.94
N PHE A 81 -5.90 -10.03 16.68
CA PHE A 81 -6.54 -10.81 17.74
C PHE A 81 -7.17 -12.10 17.23
N PHE A 82 -7.99 -12.02 16.17
CA PHE A 82 -8.62 -13.20 15.59
C PHE A 82 -7.62 -14.13 14.90
N SER A 83 -6.57 -13.60 14.27
CA SER A 83 -5.53 -14.40 13.63
C SER A 83 -4.79 -15.26 14.66
N LYS A 84 -4.43 -14.70 15.82
CA LYS A 84 -3.81 -15.43 16.93
C LYS A 84 -4.75 -16.45 17.59
N LEU A 85 -6.05 -16.15 17.63
CA LEU A 85 -7.05 -17.04 18.22
C LEU A 85 -7.35 -18.26 17.33
N LEU A 86 -7.35 -18.05 16.01
CA LEU A 86 -7.74 -19.08 15.04
C LEU A 86 -6.55 -19.90 14.51
N PHE A 87 -5.33 -19.34 14.51
CA PHE A 87 -4.17 -19.97 13.89
C PHE A 87 -2.92 -19.85 14.77
N ASP A 88 -2.47 -20.97 15.33
CA ASP A 88 -1.22 -21.06 16.10
C ASP A 88 0.03 -20.78 15.22
N PHE A 89 -0.09 -20.98 13.90
CA PHE A 89 0.94 -20.71 12.88
C PHE A 89 0.98 -19.24 12.40
N ALA A 90 0.03 -18.38 12.82
CA ALA A 90 -0.04 -17.00 12.35
C ALA A 90 1.10 -16.12 12.89
N GLN A 91 1.77 -16.51 13.96
CA GLN A 91 2.88 -15.72 14.50
C GLN A 91 4.02 -15.55 13.48
N ASP A 92 4.42 -16.62 12.79
CA ASP A 92 5.52 -16.57 11.80
C ASP A 92 5.12 -15.78 10.54
N GLN A 93 3.89 -15.94 10.06
CA GLN A 93 3.41 -15.20 8.88
C GLN A 93 3.18 -13.71 9.18
N VAL A 94 2.65 -13.38 10.36
CA VAL A 94 2.51 -11.97 10.78
C VAL A 94 3.89 -11.34 10.96
N ALA A 95 4.87 -12.06 11.53
CA ALA A 95 6.25 -11.61 11.60
C ALA A 95 6.84 -11.29 10.22
N SER A 96 6.56 -12.10 9.20
CA SER A 96 7.02 -11.83 7.82
C SER A 96 6.50 -10.50 7.22
N ILE A 97 5.32 -10.02 7.65
CA ILE A 97 4.79 -8.71 7.26
C ILE A 97 5.49 -7.58 8.04
N TYR A 98 5.87 -7.84 9.29
CA TYR A 98 6.69 -6.90 10.06
C TYR A 98 8.13 -6.80 9.54
N LEU A 99 8.70 -7.87 8.99
CA LEU A 99 10.02 -7.87 8.34
C LEU A 99 10.07 -6.98 7.08
N LEU A 100 8.97 -6.93 6.31
CA LEU A 100 8.82 -5.96 5.21
C LEU A 100 8.96 -4.50 5.68
N LYS A 101 8.57 -4.19 6.93
CA LYS A 101 8.69 -2.85 7.51
C LYS A 101 10.16 -2.49 7.79
N GLU A 102 10.97 -3.47 8.16
CA GLU A 102 12.39 -3.29 8.48
C GLU A 102 13.24 -3.19 7.20
N GLY A 103 12.67 -3.51 6.03
CA GLY A 103 13.38 -3.47 4.76
C GLY A 103 14.31 -4.68 4.55
N GLU A 104 14.29 -5.63 5.49
CA GLU A 104 14.91 -6.93 5.35
C GLU A 104 13.99 -7.81 4.50
N ASN A 105 14.34 -7.96 3.23
CA ASN A 105 14.08 -9.24 2.57
C ASN A 105 15.00 -10.24 3.28
N GLU A 106 14.46 -11.20 4.03
CA GLU A 106 15.22 -12.23 4.78
C GLU A 106 15.98 -13.23 3.88
N TRP A 107 16.78 -12.73 2.95
CA TRP A 107 17.74 -13.53 2.21
C TRP A 107 19.16 -12.97 2.28
N TYR A 108 19.44 -12.10 3.24
CA TYR A 108 20.80 -11.75 3.70
C TYR A 108 20.84 -11.50 5.20
#